data_AF-A0A088F3S5-F1
#
_entry.id   AF-A0A088F3S5-F1
#
_cell.length_a   1.000
_cell.length_b   1.000
_cell.length_c   1.000
_cell.angle_alpha   90.00
_cell.angle_beta   90.00
_cell.angle_gamma   90.00
#
_symmetry.space_group_name_H-M   'P 1'
#
loop_
_entity.id
_entity.type
_entity.pdbx_description
1 polymer ?
#
loop_
_entity_poly.entity_id
_entity_poly.type
_entity_poly.pdbx_seq_one_letter_code
_entity_poly.pdbx_strand_id
1 'polypeptide(L)'
;MKKILFITLLFLSLSCKKEDKIFILKTIQLNHYKIHADTSKQNLFFKILNPRGSILLAETGSYPSAYTLPAQFGVYPHVSLPIYAQNYIVQLWSDRSGLLGECEVDMQAYKIIFPIEMEVESENLEISIAGSWK
;
A
#
# COMPACT_ATOMS: atom_id res chain seq x y z
N MET A 1 -51.34 -19.48 -5.84
CA MET A 1 -50.09 -19.17 -6.57
C MET A 1 -49.56 -17.73 -6.37
N LYS A 2 -50.12 -16.91 -5.45
CA LYS A 2 -49.65 -15.53 -5.18
C LYS A 2 -48.49 -15.41 -4.17
N LYS A 3 -48.22 -16.44 -3.36
CA LYS A 3 -47.22 -16.38 -2.27
C LYS A 3 -45.76 -16.58 -2.74
N ILE A 4 -45.55 -17.24 -3.88
CA ILE A 4 -44.21 -17.55 -4.40
C ILE A 4 -43.54 -16.30 -4.99
N LEU A 5 -44.32 -15.36 -5.52
CA LEU A 5 -43.81 -14.12 -6.14
C LEU A 5 -43.15 -13.16 -5.14
N PHE A 6 -43.50 -13.26 -3.84
CA PHE A 6 -42.98 -12.38 -2.80
C PHE A 6 -41.58 -12.80 -2.31
N ILE A 7 -41.26 -14.09 -2.42
CA ILE A 7 -39.99 -14.66 -1.94
C ILE A 7 -38.86 -14.34 -2.92
N THR A 8 -39.13 -14.32 -4.23
CA THR A 8 -38.15 -13.92 -5.25
C THR A 8 -37.82 -12.43 -5.23
N LEU A 9 -38.75 -11.56 -4.79
CA LEU A 9 -38.51 -10.12 -4.69
C LEU A 9 -37.57 -9.77 -3.52
N LEU A 10 -37.57 -10.57 -2.45
CA LEU A 10 -36.74 -10.34 -1.26
C LEU A 10 -35.25 -10.61 -1.50
N PHE A 11 -34.91 -11.45 -2.48
CA PHE A 11 -33.51 -11.75 -2.82
C PHE A 11 -32.84 -10.64 -3.66
N LEU A 12 -33.61 -9.77 -4.30
CA LEU A 12 -33.07 -8.67 -5.11
C LEU A 12 -32.64 -7.44 -4.27
N SER A 13 -33.11 -7.33 -3.02
CA SER A 13 -32.77 -6.22 -2.12
C SER A 13 -31.49 -6.43 -1.30
N LEU A 14 -30.85 -7.60 -1.40
CA LEU A 14 -29.59 -7.92 -0.70
C LEU A 14 -28.33 -7.56 -1.50
N SER A 15 -28.47 -6.80 -2.59
CA SER A 15 -27.30 -6.20 -3.26
C SER A 15 -26.71 -5.09 -2.37
N CYS A 16 -26.01 -5.51 -1.32
CA CYS A 16 -25.11 -4.68 -0.55
C CYS A 16 -24.03 -4.21 -1.51
N LYS A 17 -24.15 -2.99 -2.04
CA LYS A 17 -23.09 -2.37 -2.82
C LYS A 17 -21.94 -2.14 -1.85
N LYS A 18 -20.85 -2.90 -2.01
CA LYS A 18 -19.59 -2.61 -1.33
C LYS A 18 -19.22 -1.19 -1.72
N GLU A 19 -19.15 -0.30 -0.74
CA GLU A 19 -18.89 1.12 -0.97
C GLU A 19 -17.47 1.24 -1.54
N ASP A 20 -17.35 1.76 -2.77
CA ASP A 20 -16.08 1.99 -3.47
C ASP A 20 -15.31 3.13 -2.79
N LYS A 21 -14.78 2.85 -1.59
CA LYS A 21 -13.97 3.81 -0.85
C LYS A 21 -12.62 3.96 -1.54
N ILE A 22 -12.20 5.21 -1.73
CA ILE A 22 -10.90 5.53 -2.31
C ILE A 22 -9.96 5.91 -1.17
N PHE A 23 -8.87 5.16 -1.03
CA PHE A 23 -7.78 5.53 -0.14
C PHE A 23 -6.77 6.38 -0.91
N ILE A 24 -6.43 7.56 -0.38
CA ILE A 24 -5.39 8.41 -0.94
C ILE A 24 -4.10 8.16 -0.16
N LEU A 25 -3.14 7.48 -0.80
CA LEU A 25 -1.81 7.23 -0.25
C LEU A 25 -1.00 8.53 -0.25
N LYS A 26 -0.56 8.96 0.95
CA LYS A 26 0.23 10.18 1.14
C LYS A 26 1.63 9.92 1.68
N THR A 27 1.78 8.95 2.57
CA THR A 27 3.09 8.66 3.17
C THR A 27 3.32 7.17 3.32
N ILE A 28 4.59 6.77 3.19
CA ILE A 28 5.09 5.44 3.54
C ILE A 28 6.11 5.64 4.66
N GLN A 29 6.03 4.86 5.72
CA GLN A 29 7.01 4.77 6.79
C GLN A 29 7.80 3.49 6.61
N LEU A 30 9.13 3.59 6.58
CA LEU A 30 10.03 2.44 6.65
C LEU A 30 10.31 2.14 8.12
N ASN A 31 9.84 1.01 8.63
CA ASN A 31 10.08 0.58 10.00
C ASN A 31 11.40 -0.18 10.10
N HIS A 32 11.58 -1.14 9.18
CA HIS A 32 12.75 -2.00 9.15
C HIS A 32 13.03 -2.51 7.73
N TYR A 33 14.30 -2.79 7.44
CA TYR A 33 14.71 -3.57 6.26
C TYR A 33 16.02 -4.31 6.54
N LYS A 34 16.23 -5.47 5.93
CA LYS A 34 17.50 -6.20 6.08
C LYS A 34 18.63 -5.51 5.32
N ILE A 35 19.70 -5.19 6.06
CA ILE A 35 20.91 -4.60 5.50
C ILE A 35 21.81 -5.72 4.97
N HIS A 36 21.84 -5.91 3.65
CA HIS A 36 22.85 -6.73 2.99
C HIS A 36 24.06 -5.83 2.67
N ALA A 37 25.16 -6.04 3.39
CA ALA A 37 26.53 -5.48 3.26
C ALA A 37 26.76 -4.17 2.45
N ASP A 38 27.47 -3.22 3.08
CA ASP A 38 27.91 -1.91 2.55
C ASP A 38 26.79 -0.96 2.07
N THR A 39 25.70 -0.88 2.84
CA THR A 39 24.66 0.13 2.64
C THR A 39 24.97 1.48 3.28
N SER A 40 26.18 1.65 3.83
CA SER A 40 26.57 2.91 4.46
C SER A 40 26.78 3.97 3.37
N LYS A 41 25.93 5.01 3.35
CA LYS A 41 25.93 6.13 2.38
C LYS A 41 25.21 5.86 1.05
N GLN A 42 23.98 5.36 1.09
CA GLN A 42 23.07 5.36 -0.05
C GLN A 42 21.78 6.12 0.31
N ASN A 43 21.07 6.60 -0.70
CA ASN A 43 19.73 7.16 -0.48
C ASN A 43 18.68 6.12 -0.80
N LEU A 44 17.74 5.98 0.13
CA LEU A 44 16.60 5.09 0.06
C LEU A 44 15.38 5.85 -0.45
N PHE A 45 14.54 5.21 -1.24
CA PHE A 45 13.27 5.74 -1.70
C PHE A 45 12.33 4.60 -2.09
N PHE A 46 11.03 4.88 -2.15
CA PHE A 46 10.02 3.89 -2.52
C PHE A 46 9.44 4.16 -3.89
N LYS A 47 9.15 3.08 -4.61
CA LYS A 47 8.32 3.08 -5.81
C LYS A 47 7.03 2.32 -5.53
N ILE A 48 5.91 2.88 -5.97
CA ILE A 48 4.59 2.24 -5.89
C ILE A 48 4.21 1.85 -7.32
N LEU A 49 3.93 0.56 -7.54
CA LEU A 49 3.63 0.01 -8.85
C LEU A 49 2.26 -0.65 -8.88
N ASN A 50 1.74 -0.82 -10.10
CA ASN A 50 0.57 -1.65 -10.35
C ASN A 50 0.84 -3.12 -9.93
N PRO A 51 -0.19 -3.97 -9.77
CA PRO A 51 0.00 -5.35 -9.30
C PRO A 51 0.82 -6.24 -10.24
N ARG A 52 1.13 -5.79 -11.46
CA ARG A 52 2.03 -6.51 -12.39
C ARG A 52 3.48 -6.05 -12.30
N GLY A 53 3.79 -5.07 -11.44
CA GLY A 53 5.13 -4.47 -11.32
C GLY A 53 5.62 -3.72 -12.55
N SER A 54 4.72 -3.44 -13.51
CA SER A 54 5.08 -2.95 -14.85
C SER A 54 4.87 -1.45 -15.02
N ILE A 55 4.04 -0.83 -14.18
CA ILE A 55 3.68 0.59 -14.27
C ILE A 55 3.97 1.26 -12.94
N LEU A 56 4.83 2.29 -12.97
CA LEU A 56 5.07 3.18 -11.83
C LEU A 56 3.87 4.10 -11.63
N LEU A 57 3.31 4.08 -10.42
CA LEU A 57 2.17 4.91 -10.02
C LEU A 57 2.62 6.15 -9.25
N ALA A 58 3.62 6.01 -8.37
CA ALA A 58 4.24 7.12 -7.65
C ALA A 58 5.62 6.74 -7.09
N GLU A 59 6.36 7.76 -6.67
CA GLU A 59 7.65 7.64 -6.01
C GLU A 59 7.70 8.52 -4.76
N THR A 60 8.62 8.25 -3.85
CA THR A 60 8.85 9.10 -2.69
C THR A 60 10.08 9.99 -2.85
N GLY A 61 10.22 10.95 -1.94
CA GLY A 61 11.52 11.60 -1.69
C GLY A 61 12.60 10.58 -1.24
N SER A 62 13.84 11.05 -1.22
CA SER A 62 15.01 10.27 -0.82
C SER A 62 15.33 10.42 0.67
N TYR A 63 15.86 9.35 1.28
CA TYR A 63 16.27 9.32 2.68
C TYR A 63 17.66 8.70 2.85
N PRO A 64 18.62 9.36 3.50
CA PRO A 64 19.95 8.78 3.73
C PRO A 64 19.89 7.52 4.60
N SER A 65 20.39 6.39 4.09
CA SER A 65 20.43 5.10 4.80
C SER A 65 21.23 5.11 6.11
N ALA A 66 22.08 6.13 6.30
CA ALA A 66 22.88 6.31 7.51
C ALA A 66 22.07 6.87 8.69
N TYR A 67 20.84 7.32 8.47
CA TYR A 67 19.98 7.88 9.52
C TYR A 67 19.10 6.78 10.16
N THR A 68 18.53 7.09 11.32
CA THR A 68 17.78 6.14 12.16
C THR A 68 16.36 5.88 11.66
N LEU A 69 15.91 4.63 11.74
CA LEU A 69 14.53 4.23 11.50
C LEU A 69 13.65 4.35 12.78
N PRO A 70 12.32 4.49 12.68
CA PRO A 70 11.52 4.54 11.45
C PRO A 70 11.69 5.86 10.68
N ALA A 71 11.57 5.80 9.35
CA ALA A 71 11.69 6.96 8.47
C ALA A 71 10.41 7.16 7.67
N GLN A 72 9.85 8.37 7.67
CA GLN A 72 8.64 8.70 6.94
C GLN A 72 8.95 9.40 5.62
N PHE A 73 8.27 8.96 4.56
CA PHE A 73 8.46 9.38 3.18
C PHE A 73 7.15 9.95 2.64
N GLY A 74 7.20 11.16 2.08
CA GLY A 74 6.09 11.70 1.30
C GLY A 74 6.01 11.06 -0.08
N VAL A 75 4.79 10.68 -0.50
CA VAL A 75 4.51 10.06 -1.80
C VAL A 75 4.09 11.13 -2.81
N TYR A 76 4.67 11.12 -4.00
CA TYR A 76 4.29 12.00 -5.09
C TYR A 76 4.33 11.31 -6.48
N PRO A 77 3.29 11.47 -7.32
CA PRO A 77 2.00 12.08 -7.01
C PRO A 77 1.24 11.25 -5.96
N HIS A 78 0.28 11.86 -5.27
CA HIS A 78 -0.61 11.09 -4.38
C HIS A 78 -1.38 10.04 -5.21
N VAL A 79 -1.39 8.79 -4.75
CA VAL A 79 -2.03 7.69 -5.48
C VAL A 79 -3.41 7.43 -4.90
N SER A 80 -4.42 7.36 -5.78
CA SER A 80 -5.77 6.93 -5.43
C SER A 80 -5.86 5.42 -5.58
N LEU A 81 -6.04 4.72 -4.45
CA LEU A 81 -6.12 3.27 -4.37
C LEU A 81 -7.57 2.90 -4.04
N PRO A 82 -8.36 2.39 -5.00
CA PRO A 82 -9.71 1.90 -4.72
C PRO A 82 -9.60 0.65 -3.84
N ILE A 83 -10.26 0.68 -2.69
CA ILE A 83 -10.26 -0.48 -1.79
C ILE A 83 -11.00 -1.64 -2.45
N TYR A 84 -10.51 -2.87 -2.24
CA TYR A 84 -11.08 -4.10 -2.78
C TYR A 84 -11.01 -4.28 -4.29
N ALA A 85 -10.35 -3.37 -5.02
CA ALA A 85 -10.23 -3.48 -6.47
C ALA A 85 -8.98 -4.27 -6.88
N GLN A 86 -7.81 -3.82 -6.45
CA GLN A 86 -6.54 -4.39 -6.90
C GLN A 86 -5.44 -4.21 -5.85
N ASN A 87 -4.49 -5.14 -5.83
CA ASN A 87 -3.29 -5.06 -4.99
C ASN A 87 -2.26 -4.13 -5.64
N TYR A 88 -1.25 -3.74 -4.88
CA TYR A 88 -0.18 -2.87 -5.36
C TYR A 88 1.16 -3.38 -4.86
N ILE A 89 2.22 -3.12 -5.61
CA ILE A 89 3.58 -3.49 -5.20
C ILE A 89 4.29 -2.23 -4.72
N VAL A 90 4.84 -2.29 -3.51
CA VAL A 90 5.71 -1.25 -2.97
C VAL A 90 7.13 -1.79 -2.94
N GLN A 91 8.05 -1.10 -3.59
CA GLN A 91 9.44 -1.48 -3.71
C GLN A 91 10.33 -0.46 -3.00
N LEU A 92 11.24 -0.94 -2.15
CA LEU A 92 12.32 -0.16 -1.57
C LEU A 92 13.52 -0.17 -2.52
N TRP A 93 14.01 1.01 -2.89
CA TRP A 93 15.14 1.20 -3.79
C TRP A 93 16.28 1.96 -3.11
N SER A 94 17.49 1.67 -3.57
CA SER A 94 18.71 2.44 -3.35
C SER A 94 19.13 3.12 -4.65
N ASP A 95 19.64 4.35 -4.54
CA ASP A 95 20.27 5.07 -5.64
C ASP A 95 21.56 4.42 -6.16
N ARG A 96 22.14 3.47 -5.40
CA ARG A 96 23.37 2.76 -5.75
C ARG A 96 23.16 1.29 -6.04
N SER A 97 22.42 0.61 -5.18
CA SER A 97 22.30 -0.85 -5.17
C SER A 97 21.05 -1.34 -5.92
N GLY A 98 20.17 -0.43 -6.34
CA GLY A 98 18.93 -0.78 -7.02
C GLY A 98 17.86 -1.28 -6.05
N LEU A 99 17.04 -2.24 -6.50
CA LEU A 99 15.95 -2.81 -5.70
C LEU A 99 16.51 -3.55 -4.48
N LEU A 100 16.08 -3.14 -3.28
CA LEU A 100 16.49 -3.73 -2.01
C LEU A 100 15.45 -4.72 -1.45
N GLY A 101 14.17 -4.48 -1.75
CA GLY A 101 13.09 -5.33 -1.26
C GLY A 101 11.75 -4.85 -1.80
N GLU A 102 10.75 -5.72 -1.69
CA GLU A 102 9.40 -5.40 -2.11
C GLU A 102 8.36 -6.06 -1.20
N CYS A 103 7.17 -5.49 -1.21
CA CYS A 103 6.00 -6.05 -0.55
C CYS A 103 4.75 -5.81 -1.40
N GLU A 104 3.83 -6.76 -1.33
CA GLU A 104 2.50 -6.61 -1.92
C GLU A 104 1.55 -6.05 -0.87
N VAL A 105 0.88 -4.96 -1.22
CA VAL A 105 -0.18 -4.36 -0.42
C VAL A 105 -1.49 -5.03 -0.81
N ASP A 106 -1.92 -5.99 0.00
CA ASP A 106 -3.21 -6.65 -0.17
C ASP A 106 -4.35 -5.73 0.28
N MET A 107 -5.03 -5.14 -0.71
CA MET A 107 -6.15 -4.23 -0.48
C MET A 107 -7.46 -4.95 -0.12
N GLN A 108 -7.47 -6.29 -0.10
CA GLN A 108 -8.59 -7.11 0.39
C GLN A 108 -8.43 -7.51 1.85
N ALA A 109 -7.19 -7.76 2.28
CA ALA A 109 -6.86 -8.16 3.66
C ALA A 109 -6.49 -6.98 4.58
N TYR A 110 -6.68 -5.74 4.12
CA TYR A 110 -6.24 -4.56 4.87
C TYR A 110 -6.87 -4.48 6.27
N LYS A 111 -6.04 -4.16 7.26
CA LYS A 111 -6.46 -3.77 8.61
C LYS A 111 -6.19 -2.28 8.77
N ILE A 112 -7.22 -1.44 8.80
CA ILE A 112 -7.05 -0.03 9.22
C ILE A 112 -6.76 -0.04 10.71
N ILE A 113 -5.55 0.33 11.10
CA ILE A 113 -5.24 0.68 12.48
C ILE A 113 -5.44 2.20 12.57
N PHE A 114 -6.25 2.67 13.52
CA PHE A 114 -6.47 4.10 13.70
C PHE A 114 -5.33 4.71 14.52
N PRO A 115 -4.79 5.87 14.10
CA PRO A 115 -5.14 6.67 12.92
C PRO A 115 -4.63 6.02 11.62
N ILE A 116 -5.45 6.03 10.55
CA ILE A 116 -5.37 5.21 9.32
C ILE A 116 -3.94 4.86 8.86
N GLU A 117 -3.40 3.80 9.45
CA GLU A 117 -2.10 3.21 9.17
C GLU A 117 -2.32 1.74 8.79
N MET A 118 -1.64 1.30 7.72
CA MET A 118 -1.62 -0.09 7.26
C MET A 118 -0.19 -0.60 7.35
N GLU A 119 0.04 -1.59 8.21
CA GLU A 119 1.32 -2.28 8.32
C GLU A 119 1.40 -3.38 7.26
N VAL A 120 2.52 -3.43 6.53
CA VAL A 120 2.82 -4.45 5.52
C VAL A 120 4.22 -4.99 5.81
N GLU A 121 4.29 -6.30 6.06
CA GLU A 121 5.53 -6.99 6.42
C GLU A 121 5.82 -8.10 5.39
N SER A 122 7.09 -8.16 4.95
CA SER A 122 7.67 -9.28 4.22
C SER A 122 8.99 -9.68 4.89
N GLU A 123 9.59 -10.81 4.48
CA GLU A 123 10.81 -11.34 5.12
C GLU A 123 11.97 -10.32 5.21
N ASN A 124 11.99 -9.30 4.36
CA ASN A 124 13.09 -8.35 4.22
C ASN A 124 12.68 -6.87 4.33
N LEU A 125 11.39 -6.56 4.48
CA LEU A 125 10.86 -5.20 4.46
C LEU A 125 9.62 -5.07 5.34
N GLU A 126 9.63 -4.10 6.23
CA GLU A 126 8.49 -3.73 7.07
C GLU A 126 8.17 -2.25 6.87
N ILE A 127 6.96 -1.96 6.40
CA ILE A 127 6.48 -0.60 6.16
C ILE A 127 5.12 -0.34 6.79
N SER A 128 4.87 0.92 7.15
CA SER A 128 3.52 1.42 7.48
C SER A 128 3.06 2.44 6.44
N ILE A 129 1.83 2.33 5.98
CA ILE A 129 1.26 3.16 4.93
C ILE A 129 0.17 4.03 5.54
N ALA A 130 0.25 5.36 5.37
CA ALA A 130 -0.73 6.30 5.91
C ALA A 130 -1.30 7.23 4.83
N GLY A 131 -2.56 7.63 5.02
CA GLY A 131 -3.32 8.36 4.03
C GLY A 131 -4.65 8.89 4.54
N SER A 132 -5.53 9.26 3.61
CA SER A 132 -6.86 9.80 3.95
C SER A 132 -7.96 9.24 3.05
N TRP A 133 -9.18 9.14 3.60
CA TRP A 133 -10.38 8.79 2.83
C TRP A 133 -10.81 9.94 1.91
N LYS A 134 -11.34 9.56 0.74
CA LYS A 134 -12.16 10.43 -0.09
C LYS A 134 -13.55 9.83 -0.26
#